data_AF-A0A853BG66-F1
#
_entry.id   AF-A0A853BG66-F1
#
_cell.length_a   1.000
_cell.length_b   1.000
_cell.length_c   1.000
_cell.angle_alpha   90.00
_cell.angle_beta   90.00
_cell.angle_gamma   90.00
#
_symmetry.space_group_name_H-M   'P 1'
#
loop_
_entity.id
_entity.type
_entity.pdbx_description
1 polymer ?
#
loop_
_entity_poly.entity_id
_entity_poly.type
_entity_poly.pdbx_seq_one_letter_code
_entity_poly.pdbx_strand_id
1 'polypeptide(L)'
;GDAAFAVADVDWRRFVTAFTAARPTTLLDDLPEARRAAEEAAGAAPPAGTDPAADLRRRLAAVPPPERDRLTRALVREHTAAVLGHAAPEAVDEARPFTDLGLDSVMAVELRNRLGAATGLALPVSLAFDHPTVAAVAAHLRTGLGAEGGAEEPPGSAELAALEAVLPGLDPAALRAAGAAARLRALLRACEPEPAGRPDADVSLEDATPDEVFALIDDELDDRRT
;
A
#
# COMPACT_ATOMS: atom_id res chain seq x y z
N GLY A 1 -3.15 25.92 -39.26
CA GLY A 1 -3.76 26.22 -37.95
C GLY A 1 -3.04 27.43 -37.41
N ASP A 2 -3.79 28.45 -37.00
CA ASP A 2 -3.21 29.67 -36.45
C ASP A 2 -2.60 29.39 -35.08
N ALA A 3 -1.37 29.84 -34.85
CA ALA A 3 -0.73 29.75 -33.56
C ALA A 3 -1.27 30.88 -32.66
N ALA A 4 -1.95 30.53 -31.58
CA ALA A 4 -2.39 31.49 -30.57
C ALA A 4 -1.32 31.58 -29.46
N PHE A 5 -0.88 32.80 -29.15
CA PHE A 5 0.02 33.07 -28.03
C PHE A 5 -0.79 33.51 -26.80
N ALA A 6 -0.46 32.95 -25.64
CA ALA A 6 -1.02 33.35 -24.35
C ALA A 6 0.14 33.69 -23.40
N VAL A 7 -0.04 34.75 -22.61
CA VAL A 7 0.88 35.13 -21.53
C VAL A 7 0.18 34.83 -20.22
N ALA A 8 0.81 34.00 -19.38
CA ALA A 8 0.34 33.67 -18.04
C ALA A 8 1.42 34.04 -17.03
N ASP A 9 0.98 34.59 -15.89
CA ASP A 9 1.85 34.76 -14.73
C ASP A 9 2.00 33.41 -14.04
N VAL A 10 3.24 32.92 -13.93
CA VAL A 10 3.55 31.57 -13.44
C VAL A 10 4.43 31.65 -12.21
N ASP A 11 3.95 31.11 -11.10
CA ASP A 11 4.80 30.83 -9.94
C ASP A 11 5.68 29.61 -10.22
N TRP A 12 6.90 29.89 -10.68
CA TRP A 12 7.87 28.86 -11.05
C TRP A 12 8.30 27.96 -9.89
N ARG A 13 8.28 28.43 -8.63
CA ARG A 13 8.64 27.61 -7.47
C ARG A 13 7.63 26.49 -7.27
N ARG A 14 6.34 26.82 -7.34
CA ARG A 14 5.27 25.82 -7.22
C ARG A 14 5.19 24.93 -8.45
N PHE A 15 5.28 25.53 -9.63
CA PHE A 15 5.11 24.82 -10.89
C PHE A 15 6.19 23.76 -11.12
N VAL A 16 7.47 24.11 -10.97
CA VAL A 16 8.58 23.17 -11.17
C VAL A 16 8.47 21.99 -10.21
N THR A 17 8.27 22.26 -8.91
CA THR A 17 8.16 21.23 -7.88
C THR A 17 7.06 20.21 -8.19
N ALA A 18 5.89 20.68 -8.61
CA ALA A 18 4.77 19.80 -8.95
C ALA A 18 4.99 19.07 -10.29
N PHE A 19 5.56 19.75 -11.28
CA PHE A 19 5.71 19.24 -12.64
C PHE A 19 6.81 18.19 -12.76
N THR A 20 7.94 18.37 -12.06
CA THR A 20 9.09 17.45 -12.15
C THR A 20 9.06 16.34 -11.11
N ALA A 21 8.14 16.38 -10.13
CA ALA A 21 8.03 15.35 -9.08
C ALA A 21 7.73 13.94 -9.63
N ALA A 22 6.97 13.83 -10.72
CA ALA A 22 6.61 12.55 -11.31
C ALA A 22 7.64 12.05 -12.35
N ARG A 23 8.31 12.97 -13.06
CA ARG A 23 9.28 12.64 -14.09
C ARG A 23 10.26 13.80 -14.30
N PRO A 24 11.58 13.55 -14.35
CA PRO A 24 12.54 14.58 -14.76
C PRO A 24 12.27 14.99 -16.22
N THR A 25 12.22 16.29 -16.50
CA THR A 25 11.97 16.84 -17.85
C THR A 25 12.96 17.94 -18.18
N THR A 26 13.42 18.01 -19.43
CA THR A 26 14.31 19.08 -19.94
C THR A 26 13.54 20.27 -20.52
N LEU A 27 12.20 20.19 -20.57
CA LEU A 27 11.33 21.15 -21.23
C LEU A 27 11.41 22.57 -20.62
N LEU A 28 11.88 22.67 -19.37
CA LEU A 28 11.96 23.92 -18.62
C LEU A 28 13.40 24.49 -18.56
N ASP A 29 14.37 23.81 -19.15
CA ASP A 29 15.80 24.18 -19.03
C ASP A 29 16.11 25.52 -19.71
N ASP A 30 15.38 25.84 -20.78
CA ASP A 30 15.53 27.09 -21.54
C ASP A 30 14.89 28.30 -20.82
N LEU A 31 14.19 28.09 -19.70
CA LEU A 31 13.55 29.15 -18.91
C LEU A 31 14.36 29.47 -17.65
N PRO A 32 15.01 30.65 -17.57
CA PRO A 32 15.93 30.97 -16.48
C PRO A 32 15.25 31.11 -15.11
N GLU A 33 13.96 31.47 -15.06
CA GLU A 33 13.15 31.47 -13.83
C GLU A 33 12.86 30.05 -13.34
N ALA A 34 12.50 29.13 -14.25
CA ALA A 34 12.21 27.74 -13.93
C ALA A 34 13.48 27.00 -13.44
N ARG A 35 14.62 27.25 -14.10
CA ARG A 35 15.91 26.68 -13.68
C ARG A 35 16.31 27.11 -12.27
N ARG A 36 16.18 28.40 -11.95
CA ARG A 36 16.46 28.93 -10.61
C ARG A 36 15.56 28.28 -9.55
N ALA A 37 14.26 28.14 -9.85
CA ALA A 37 13.32 27.46 -8.97
C ALA A 37 13.68 25.96 -8.77
N ALA A 38 14.14 25.27 -9.82
CA ALA A 38 14.61 23.89 -9.74
C ALA A 38 15.87 23.75 -8.85
N GLU A 39 16.85 24.63 -9.04
CA GLU A 39 18.09 24.66 -8.25
C GLU A 39 17.81 24.94 -6.77
N GLU A 40 16.90 25.88 -6.48
CA GLU A 40 16.45 26.16 -5.11
C GLU A 40 15.69 24.98 -4.48
N ALA A 41 14.83 24.30 -5.25
CA ALA A 41 14.13 23.10 -4.79
C ALA A 41 15.11 21.94 -4.52
N ALA A 42 16.14 21.78 -5.36
CA ALA A 42 17.19 20.78 -5.17
C ALA A 42 18.08 21.11 -3.96
N GLY A 43 18.36 22.39 -3.70
CA GLY A 43 19.12 22.86 -2.53
C GLY A 43 18.35 22.85 -1.21
N ALA A 44 17.01 22.90 -1.27
CA ALA A 44 16.13 22.78 -0.10
C ALA A 44 15.78 21.33 0.26
N ALA A 45 16.21 20.36 -0.56
CA ALA A 45 16.07 18.95 -0.23
C ALA A 45 16.88 18.63 1.06
N PRO A 46 16.31 17.91 2.03
CA PRO A 46 17.04 17.51 3.22
C PRO A 46 18.30 16.72 2.84
N PRO A 47 19.38 16.77 3.64
CA PRO A 47 20.63 16.09 3.34
C PRO A 47 20.37 14.61 3.05
N ALA A 48 21.00 14.09 1.99
CA ALA A 48 20.96 12.68 1.62
C ALA A 48 21.41 11.82 2.82
N GLY A 49 20.44 11.15 3.47
CA GLY A 49 20.71 10.35 4.66
C GLY A 49 19.46 9.81 5.38
N THR A 50 18.26 10.34 5.11
CA THR A 50 17.02 9.78 5.68
C THR A 50 15.95 9.74 4.59
N ASP A 51 15.76 8.57 3.98
CA ASP A 51 14.58 8.29 3.17
C ASP A 51 13.33 8.44 4.08
N PRO A 52 12.46 9.44 3.86
CA PRO A 52 11.28 9.68 4.70
C PRO A 52 10.37 8.45 4.77
N ALA A 53 10.28 7.69 3.68
CA ALA A 53 9.51 6.46 3.64
C ALA A 53 10.14 5.37 4.51
N ALA A 54 11.47 5.26 4.54
CA ALA A 54 12.18 4.34 5.43
C ALA A 54 12.01 4.73 6.90
N ASP A 55 12.03 6.03 7.21
CA ASP A 55 11.79 6.50 8.57
C ASP A 55 10.35 6.22 9.03
N LEU A 56 9.36 6.51 8.18
CA LEU A 56 7.96 6.18 8.45
C LEU A 56 7.76 4.68 8.70
N ARG A 57 8.33 3.82 7.84
CA ARG A 57 8.28 2.35 8.02
C ARG A 57 8.90 1.92 9.34
N ARG A 58 10.04 2.49 9.72
CA ARG A 58 10.71 2.19 11.00
C ARG A 58 9.83 2.59 12.20
N ARG A 59 9.21 3.78 12.15
CA ARG A 59 8.31 4.28 13.20
C ARG A 59 7.05 3.42 13.33
N LEU A 60 6.45 3.02 12.21
CA LEU A 60 5.29 2.13 12.20
C LEU A 60 5.62 0.73 12.74
N ALA A 61 6.81 0.20 12.43
CA ALA A 61 7.28 -1.08 12.98
C ALA A 61 7.53 -1.04 14.49
N ALA A 62 7.93 0.12 15.02
CA ALA A 62 8.25 0.30 16.44
C ALA A 62 7.02 0.49 17.35
N VAL A 63 5.83 0.70 16.79
CA VAL A 63 4.61 0.96 17.57
C VAL A 63 3.56 -0.15 17.43
N PRO A 64 2.73 -0.37 18.47
CA PRO A 64 1.62 -1.31 18.40
C PRO A 64 0.58 -0.91 17.34
N PRO A 65 -0.20 -1.85 16.81
CA PRO A 65 -1.18 -1.57 15.78
C PRO A 65 -2.20 -0.43 15.99
N PRO A 66 -2.81 -0.24 17.19
CA PRO A 66 -3.71 0.90 17.41
C PRO A 66 -2.98 2.25 17.29
N GLU A 67 -1.68 2.26 17.55
CA GLU A 67 -0.84 3.45 17.48
C GLU A 67 -0.33 3.70 16.05
N ARG A 68 -0.24 2.65 15.22
CA ARG A 68 -0.01 2.77 13.77
C ARG A 68 -1.13 3.56 13.10
N ASP A 69 -2.39 3.28 13.44
CA ASP A 69 -3.54 4.03 12.89
C ASP A 69 -3.45 5.53 13.21
N ARG A 70 -3.16 5.85 14.47
CA ARG A 70 -2.98 7.24 14.91
C ARG A 70 -1.84 7.92 14.17
N LEU A 71 -0.71 7.24 14.01
CA LEU A 71 0.46 7.79 13.32
C LEU A 71 0.18 8.04 11.84
N THR A 72 -0.47 7.11 11.14
CA THR A 72 -0.82 7.29 9.73
C THR A 72 -1.89 8.38 9.54
N ARG A 73 -2.89 8.47 10.43
CA ARG A 73 -3.87 9.57 10.41
C ARG A 73 -3.22 10.92 10.62
N ALA A 74 -2.31 11.02 11.59
CA ALA A 74 -1.57 12.25 11.86
C ALA A 74 -0.76 12.70 10.62
N LEU A 75 -0.08 11.77 9.96
CA LEU A 75 0.65 12.04 8.72
C LEU A 75 -0.28 12.60 7.61
N VAL A 76 -1.42 11.94 7.38
CA VAL A 76 -2.38 12.41 6.36
C VAL A 76 -2.91 13.79 6.72
N ARG A 77 -3.28 14.00 7.98
CA ARG A 77 -3.81 15.25 8.50
C ARG A 77 -2.81 16.41 8.37
N GLU A 78 -1.54 16.16 8.64
CA GLU A 78 -0.45 17.12 8.47
C GLU A 78 -0.33 17.57 7.01
N HIS A 79 -0.30 16.63 6.07
CA HIS A 79 -0.22 16.95 4.65
C HIS A 79 -1.49 17.62 4.13
N THR A 80 -2.68 17.23 4.60
CA THR A 80 -3.93 17.91 4.27
C THR A 80 -3.92 19.35 4.76
N ALA A 81 -3.50 19.60 6.00
CA ALA A 81 -3.41 20.95 6.56
C ALA A 81 -2.43 21.83 5.77
N ALA A 82 -1.27 21.28 5.40
CA ALA A 82 -0.29 21.99 4.59
C ALA A 82 -0.84 22.39 3.21
N VAL A 83 -1.62 21.52 2.57
CA VAL A 83 -2.27 21.81 1.28
C VAL A 83 -3.36 22.86 1.43
N LEU A 84 -4.18 22.78 2.49
CA LEU A 84 -5.24 23.75 2.79
C LEU A 84 -4.73 25.09 3.35
N GLY A 85 -3.44 25.21 3.61
CA GLY A 85 -2.84 26.43 4.20
C GLY A 85 -3.16 26.62 5.68
N HIS A 86 -3.53 25.56 6.39
CA HIS A 86 -3.73 25.59 7.83
C HIS A 86 -2.40 25.49 8.58
N ALA A 87 -2.24 26.30 9.62
CA ALA A 87 -1.02 26.32 10.44
C ALA A 87 -0.89 25.09 11.36
N ALA A 88 -2.00 24.40 11.64
CA ALA A 88 -2.05 23.28 12.57
C ALA A 88 -2.83 22.10 11.94
N PRO A 89 -2.31 20.86 12.00
CA PRO A 89 -3.04 19.67 11.57
C PRO A 89 -4.40 19.53 12.24
N GLU A 90 -4.51 19.95 13.50
CA GLU A 90 -5.71 19.86 14.33
C GLU A 90 -6.91 20.63 13.74
N ALA A 91 -6.66 21.61 12.86
CA ALA A 91 -7.71 22.36 12.16
C ALA A 91 -8.48 21.50 11.13
N VAL A 92 -7.86 20.42 10.64
CA VAL A 92 -8.47 19.47 9.71
C VAL A 92 -9.30 18.46 10.49
N ASP A 93 -10.56 18.28 10.16
CA ASP A 93 -11.42 17.27 10.79
C ASP A 93 -11.28 15.93 10.05
N GLU A 94 -10.99 14.85 10.79
CA GLU A 94 -10.72 13.55 10.21
C GLU A 94 -11.96 12.85 9.62
N ALA A 95 -13.14 13.21 10.11
CA ALA A 95 -14.41 12.61 9.70
C ALA A 95 -15.07 13.38 8.55
N ARG A 96 -14.66 14.62 8.30
CA ARG A 96 -15.24 15.43 7.23
C ARG A 96 -14.66 15.06 5.87
N PRO A 97 -15.50 15.02 4.82
CA PRO A 97 -15.05 14.88 3.45
C PRO A 97 -14.07 16.01 3.07
N PHE A 98 -13.06 15.70 2.29
CA PHE A 98 -12.10 16.69 1.81
C PHE A 98 -12.75 17.82 1.00
N THR A 99 -13.82 17.53 0.26
CA THR A 99 -14.61 18.52 -0.47
C THR A 99 -15.19 19.60 0.45
N ASP A 100 -15.66 19.18 1.62
CA ASP A 100 -16.29 20.06 2.61
C ASP A 100 -15.23 20.89 3.37
N LEU A 101 -13.99 20.42 3.36
CA LEU A 101 -12.81 21.13 3.87
C LEU A 101 -12.21 22.09 2.83
N GLY A 102 -12.74 22.13 1.61
CA GLY A 102 -12.27 23.00 0.53
C GLY A 102 -11.12 22.43 -0.29
N LEU A 103 -10.88 21.12 -0.24
CA LEU A 103 -9.92 20.45 -1.13
C LEU A 103 -10.48 20.41 -2.56
N ASP A 104 -9.78 21.04 -3.49
CA ASP A 104 -10.10 20.98 -4.92
C ASP A 104 -9.24 19.94 -5.69
N SER A 105 -9.45 19.85 -7.01
CA SER A 105 -8.72 18.89 -7.86
C SER A 105 -7.21 19.14 -7.93
N VAL A 106 -6.75 20.40 -7.86
CA VAL A 106 -5.32 20.73 -7.88
C VAL A 106 -4.69 20.37 -6.54
N MET A 107 -5.37 20.69 -5.45
CA MET A 107 -5.01 20.34 -4.08
C MET A 107 -4.98 18.82 -3.87
N ALA A 108 -5.90 18.07 -4.48
CA ALA A 108 -5.91 16.61 -4.44
C ALA A 108 -4.64 16.00 -5.06
N VAL A 109 -4.19 16.53 -6.20
CA VAL A 109 -2.93 16.11 -6.83
C VAL A 109 -1.72 16.47 -5.96
N GLU A 110 -1.71 17.66 -5.36
CA GLU A 110 -0.64 18.09 -4.46
C GLU A 110 -0.56 17.21 -3.21
N LEU A 111 -1.71 16.90 -2.59
CA LEU A 111 -1.81 15.98 -1.45
C LEU A 111 -1.28 14.60 -1.81
N ARG A 112 -1.70 14.05 -2.96
CA ARG A 112 -1.23 12.77 -3.48
C ARG A 112 0.28 12.74 -3.67
N ASN A 113 0.86 13.79 -4.24
CA ASN A 113 2.31 13.86 -4.45
C ASN A 113 3.08 13.94 -3.12
N ARG A 114 2.59 14.75 -2.16
CA ARG A 114 3.18 14.83 -0.82
C ARG A 114 3.13 13.49 -0.09
N LEU A 115 1.99 12.82 -0.10
CA LEU A 115 1.83 11.51 0.52
C LEU A 115 2.70 10.45 -0.15
N GLY A 116 2.78 10.46 -1.49
CA GLY A 116 3.67 9.55 -2.23
C GLY A 116 5.13 9.73 -1.85
N ALA A 117 5.60 10.97 -1.72
CA ALA A 117 6.97 11.27 -1.28
C ALA A 117 7.24 10.85 0.18
N ALA A 118 6.27 11.06 1.08
CA ALA A 118 6.40 10.71 2.50
C ALA A 118 6.34 9.19 2.75
N THR A 119 5.57 8.46 1.93
CA THR A 119 5.32 7.02 2.13
C THR A 119 6.13 6.12 1.20
N GLY A 120 6.67 6.67 0.10
CA GLY A 120 7.31 5.90 -0.96
C GLY A 120 6.34 5.10 -1.83
N LEU A 121 5.03 5.31 -1.69
CA LEU A 121 4.00 4.60 -2.44
C LEU A 121 3.65 5.30 -3.75
N ALA A 122 3.37 4.50 -4.79
CA ALA A 122 2.78 4.98 -6.03
C ALA A 122 1.26 5.12 -5.86
N LEU A 123 0.80 6.31 -5.47
CA LEU A 123 -0.61 6.56 -5.18
C LEU A 123 -1.42 6.93 -6.44
N PRO A 124 -2.67 6.45 -6.59
CA PRO A 124 -3.53 6.83 -7.71
C PRO A 124 -3.92 8.30 -7.64
N VAL A 125 -4.19 8.92 -8.78
CA VAL A 125 -4.64 10.34 -8.85
C VAL A 125 -6.05 10.50 -8.28
N SER A 126 -6.87 9.44 -8.31
CA SER A 126 -8.21 9.39 -7.73
C SER A 126 -8.24 9.23 -6.21
N LEU A 127 -7.08 9.14 -5.52
CA LEU A 127 -6.99 8.81 -4.09
C LEU A 127 -7.96 9.63 -3.21
N ALA A 128 -8.00 10.95 -3.37
CA ALA A 128 -8.84 11.82 -2.55
C ALA A 128 -10.34 11.71 -2.87
N PHE A 129 -10.70 11.13 -4.02
CA PHE A 129 -12.09 10.88 -4.42
C PHE A 129 -12.54 9.47 -3.99
N ASP A 130 -11.68 8.47 -4.16
CA ASP A 130 -11.93 7.08 -3.73
C ASP A 130 -11.95 6.97 -2.20
N HIS A 131 -11.17 7.83 -1.53
CA HIS A 131 -11.03 7.89 -0.09
C HIS A 131 -11.24 9.33 0.39
N PRO A 132 -12.50 9.78 0.55
CA PRO A 132 -12.81 11.20 0.72
C PRO A 132 -12.50 11.76 2.09
N THR A 133 -11.96 10.98 3.03
CA THR A 133 -11.65 11.42 4.39
C THR A 133 -10.22 11.06 4.79
N VAL A 134 -9.69 11.77 5.79
CA VAL A 134 -8.37 11.47 6.38
C VAL A 134 -8.30 10.03 6.85
N ALA A 135 -9.36 9.55 7.51
CA ALA A 135 -9.45 8.18 8.00
C ALA A 135 -9.37 7.14 6.85
N ALA A 136 -10.07 7.40 5.73
CA ALA A 136 -10.09 6.49 4.59
C ALA A 136 -8.74 6.44 3.87
N VAL A 137 -8.08 7.59 3.67
CA VAL A 137 -6.73 7.63 3.08
C VAL A 137 -5.73 6.94 4.01
N ALA A 138 -5.79 7.20 5.32
CA ALA A 138 -4.90 6.56 6.28
C ALA A 138 -5.05 5.03 6.30
N ALA A 139 -6.28 4.51 6.14
CA ALA A 139 -6.50 3.08 5.97
C ALA A 139 -5.81 2.55 4.70
N HIS A 140 -6.04 3.18 3.55
CA HIS A 140 -5.41 2.80 2.27
C HIS A 140 -3.88 2.80 2.33
N LEU A 141 -3.29 3.81 2.97
CA LEU A 141 -1.83 3.90 3.14
C LEU A 141 -1.28 2.76 4.03
N ARG A 142 -2.00 2.35 5.08
CA ARG A 142 -1.58 1.22 5.92
C ARG A 142 -1.57 -0.09 5.14
N THR A 143 -2.54 -0.29 4.25
CA THR A 143 -2.55 -1.42 3.30
C THR A 143 -1.29 -1.43 2.44
N GLY A 144 -0.99 -0.30 1.79
CA GLY A 144 0.19 -0.18 0.92
C GLY A 144 1.52 -0.31 1.66
N LEU A 145 1.57 0.06 2.94
CA LEU A 145 2.76 -0.02 3.78
C LEU A 145 2.95 -1.40 4.46
N GLY A 146 2.02 -2.35 4.27
CA GLY A 146 2.04 -3.62 5.01
C GLY A 146 1.85 -3.43 6.52
N ALA A 147 1.23 -2.33 6.93
CA ALA A 147 1.01 -1.93 8.32
C ALA A 147 -0.39 -2.30 8.83
N GLU A 148 -1.14 -3.12 8.07
CA GLU A 148 -2.40 -3.70 8.55
C GLU A 148 -2.12 -4.73 9.64
N GLY A 149 -2.20 -4.29 10.89
CA GLY A 149 -2.13 -5.15 12.06
C GLY A 149 -3.30 -4.91 13.01
N GLY A 150 -4.45 -4.46 12.51
CA GLY A 150 -5.65 -4.22 13.34
C GLY A 150 -6.59 -5.42 13.45
N ALA A 151 -6.31 -6.52 12.73
CA ALA A 151 -6.96 -7.78 13.02
C ALA A 151 -6.37 -8.30 14.34
N GLU A 152 -7.25 -8.63 15.28
CA GLU A 152 -6.92 -9.41 16.47
C GLU A 152 -5.90 -10.49 16.10
N GLU A 153 -4.72 -10.46 16.72
CA GLU A 153 -3.63 -11.38 16.41
C GLU A 153 -4.23 -12.79 16.43
N PRO A 154 -4.10 -13.58 15.33
CA PRO A 154 -4.70 -14.89 15.31
C PRO A 154 -4.24 -15.67 16.55
N PRO A 155 -5.15 -16.40 17.23
CA PRO A 155 -4.78 -17.15 18.41
C PRO A 155 -3.58 -18.04 18.10
N GLY A 156 -2.50 -17.91 18.88
CA GLY A 156 -1.22 -18.58 18.61
C GLY A 156 -0.11 -17.70 18.01
N SER A 157 -0.38 -16.43 17.66
CA SER A 157 0.63 -15.54 17.03
C SER A 157 1.81 -15.24 17.95
N ALA A 158 1.56 -15.00 19.23
CA ALA A 158 2.60 -14.74 20.22
C ALA A 158 3.49 -15.97 20.43
N GLU A 159 2.90 -17.16 20.43
CA GLU A 159 3.60 -18.45 20.56
C GLU A 159 4.46 -18.74 19.33
N LEU A 160 3.97 -18.43 18.13
CA LEU A 160 4.73 -18.54 16.88
C LEU A 160 5.90 -17.55 16.85
N ALA A 161 5.70 -16.31 17.27
CA ALA A 161 6.76 -15.31 17.37
C ALA A 161 7.83 -15.71 18.40
N ALA A 162 7.41 -16.26 19.54
CA ALA A 162 8.33 -16.80 20.55
C ALA A 162 9.15 -17.98 20.00
N LEU A 163 8.53 -18.86 19.20
CA LEU A 163 9.22 -19.96 18.54
C LEU A 163 10.24 -19.45 17.51
N GLU A 164 9.86 -18.47 16.68
CA GLU A 164 10.74 -17.85 15.69
C GLU A 164 11.97 -17.18 16.32
N ALA A 165 11.78 -16.48 17.45
CA ALA A 165 12.88 -15.84 18.17
C ALA A 165 13.91 -16.85 18.74
N VAL A 166 13.46 -18.05 19.12
CA VAL A 166 14.31 -19.07 19.75
C VAL A 166 14.99 -19.96 18.70
N LEU A 167 14.33 -20.25 17.57
CA LEU A 167 14.82 -21.18 16.53
C LEU A 167 16.27 -20.92 16.06
N PRO A 168 16.73 -19.68 15.81
CA PRO A 168 18.11 -19.39 15.38
C PRO A 168 19.17 -19.76 16.42
N GLY A 169 18.81 -19.76 17.71
CA GLY A 169 19.72 -20.07 18.81
C GLY A 169 19.80 -21.55 19.17
N LEU A 170 18.98 -22.42 18.54
CA LEU A 170 18.94 -23.84 18.84
C LEU A 170 19.87 -24.64 17.93
N ASP A 171 20.51 -25.65 18.49
CA ASP A 171 21.32 -26.60 17.73
C ASP A 171 20.43 -27.45 16.78
N PRO A 172 20.68 -27.44 15.45
CA PRO A 172 19.95 -28.26 14.51
C PRO A 172 20.04 -29.77 14.79
N ALA A 173 21.15 -30.27 15.36
CA ALA A 173 21.28 -31.69 15.68
C ALA A 173 20.36 -32.08 16.85
N ALA A 174 20.33 -31.29 17.92
CA ALA A 174 19.38 -31.43 19.02
C ALA A 174 17.92 -31.37 18.55
N LEU A 175 17.56 -30.42 17.67
CA LEU A 175 16.22 -30.30 17.11
C LEU A 175 15.78 -31.54 16.30
N ARG A 176 16.70 -32.15 15.55
CA ARG A 176 16.45 -33.41 14.82
C ARG A 176 16.27 -34.57 15.79
N ALA A 177 17.14 -34.69 16.80
CA ALA A 177 17.05 -35.74 17.81
C ALA A 177 15.74 -35.65 18.62
N ALA A 178 15.27 -34.43 18.90
CA ALA A 178 13.98 -34.18 19.55
C ALA A 178 12.76 -34.40 18.63
N GLY A 179 12.96 -34.65 17.33
CA GLY A 179 11.87 -34.87 16.37
C GLY A 179 11.03 -33.62 16.08
N ALA A 180 11.55 -32.42 16.33
CA ALA A 180 10.79 -31.16 16.24
C ALA A 180 10.17 -30.95 14.85
N ALA A 181 10.90 -31.26 13.78
CA ALA A 181 10.41 -31.13 12.41
C ALA A 181 9.22 -32.06 12.10
N ALA A 182 9.21 -33.28 12.64
CA ALA A 182 8.10 -34.21 12.44
C ALA A 182 6.83 -33.71 13.16
N ARG A 183 6.99 -33.18 14.36
CA ARG A 183 5.88 -32.61 15.16
C ARG A 183 5.29 -31.37 14.50
N LEU A 184 6.13 -30.44 14.01
CA LEU A 184 5.67 -29.25 13.29
C LEU A 184 4.92 -29.62 12.00
N ARG A 185 5.42 -30.58 11.22
CA ARG A 185 4.69 -31.08 10.03
C ARG A 185 3.36 -31.73 10.38
N ALA A 186 3.27 -32.45 11.50
CA ALA A 186 2.01 -33.03 11.97
C ALA A 186 1.00 -31.94 12.39
N LEU A 187 1.46 -30.89 13.07
CA LEU A 187 0.64 -29.73 13.40
C LEU A 187 0.16 -29.00 12.14
N LEU A 188 1.05 -28.78 11.16
CA LEU A 188 0.69 -28.15 9.89
C LEU A 188 -0.41 -28.95 9.16
N ARG A 189 -0.30 -30.28 9.08
CA ARG A 189 -1.36 -31.12 8.50
C ARG A 189 -2.68 -31.03 9.25
N ALA A 190 -2.65 -30.89 10.59
CA ALA A 190 -3.86 -30.73 11.38
C ALA A 190 -4.53 -29.35 11.18
N CYS A 191 -3.79 -28.37 10.67
CA CYS A 191 -4.28 -27.03 10.36
C CYS A 191 -4.70 -26.87 8.89
N GLU A 192 -4.33 -27.81 8.02
CA GLU A 192 -4.86 -27.85 6.65
C GLU A 192 -6.37 -28.09 6.74
N PRO A 193 -7.21 -27.25 6.13
CA PRO A 193 -8.64 -27.54 6.07
C PRO A 193 -8.80 -28.89 5.38
N GLU A 194 -9.60 -29.79 5.98
CA GLU A 194 -10.06 -30.99 5.27
C GLU A 194 -10.55 -30.52 3.90
N PRO A 195 -10.03 -31.10 2.79
CA PRO A 195 -10.48 -30.70 1.47
C PRO A 195 -12.00 -30.83 1.51
N ALA A 196 -12.69 -29.70 1.36
CA ALA A 196 -14.14 -29.66 1.29
C ALA A 196 -14.51 -30.79 0.34
N GLY A 197 -15.19 -31.80 0.89
CA GLY A 197 -15.46 -33.03 0.16
C GLY A 197 -15.89 -32.65 -1.23
N ARG A 198 -15.27 -33.26 -2.25
CA ARG A 198 -15.86 -33.24 -3.59
C ARG A 198 -17.36 -33.41 -3.37
N PRO A 199 -18.22 -32.50 -3.87
CA PRO A 199 -19.66 -32.72 -3.73
C PRO A 199 -19.90 -34.16 -4.14
N ASP A 200 -20.62 -34.91 -3.31
CA ASP A 200 -20.98 -36.31 -3.57
C ASP A 200 -21.51 -36.37 -5.00
N ALA A 201 -20.60 -36.69 -5.93
CA ALA A 201 -20.92 -37.27 -7.19
C ALA A 201 -21.15 -38.73 -6.85
N ASP A 202 -22.25 -38.98 -6.13
CA ASP A 202 -23.04 -40.18 -6.35
C ASP A 202 -23.67 -40.04 -7.75
N VAL A 203 -22.80 -39.99 -8.76
CA VAL A 203 -23.18 -40.32 -10.12
C VAL A 203 -22.90 -41.80 -10.17
N SER A 204 -23.90 -42.58 -9.76
CA SER A 204 -23.96 -43.99 -10.09
C SER A 204 -23.74 -44.10 -11.60
N LEU A 205 -22.64 -44.72 -12.00
CA LEU A 205 -22.30 -44.99 -13.41
C LEU A 205 -23.40 -45.81 -14.12
N GLU A 206 -24.37 -46.36 -13.38
CA GLU A 206 -25.49 -47.12 -13.91
C GLU A 206 -26.66 -46.23 -14.40
N ASP A 207 -26.74 -44.95 -14.01
CA ASP A 207 -27.83 -44.03 -14.40
C ASP A 207 -27.37 -42.88 -15.33
N ALA A 208 -26.09 -42.80 -15.65
CA ALA A 208 -25.56 -41.79 -16.55
C ALA A 208 -26.15 -41.94 -17.96
N THR A 209 -26.71 -40.86 -18.50
CA THR A 209 -27.17 -40.86 -19.89
C THR A 209 -25.97 -40.89 -20.83
N PRO A 210 -26.07 -41.53 -22.03
CA PRO A 210 -24.95 -41.58 -22.97
C PRO A 210 -24.36 -40.21 -23.28
N ASP A 211 -25.19 -39.16 -23.31
CA ASP A 211 -24.76 -37.79 -23.59
C ASP A 211 -23.87 -37.20 -22.47
N GLU A 212 -24.07 -37.60 -21.20
CA GLU A 212 -23.24 -37.17 -20.06
C GLU A 212 -21.88 -37.88 -20.04
N VAL A 213 -21.84 -39.14 -20.50
CA VAL A 213 -20.58 -39.89 -20.64
C VAL A 213 -19.68 -39.29 -21.73
N PHE A 214 -20.26 -38.82 -22.84
CA PHE A 214 -19.49 -38.18 -23.91
C PHE A 214 -18.96 -36.80 -23.50
N ALA A 215 -19.70 -36.04 -22.69
CA ALA A 215 -19.23 -34.75 -22.18
C ALA A 215 -18.00 -34.87 -21.25
N LEU A 216 -17.93 -35.92 -20.43
CA LEU A 216 -16.80 -36.13 -19.52
C LEU A 216 -15.50 -36.54 -20.25
N ILE A 217 -15.62 -37.20 -21.40
CA ILE A 217 -14.47 -37.65 -22.20
C ILE A 217 -13.89 -36.49 -23.03
N ASP A 218 -14.73 -35.57 -23.53
CA ASP A 218 -14.25 -34.39 -24.27
C ASP A 218 -13.45 -33.46 -23.35
N ASP A 219 -13.89 -33.26 -22.10
CA ASP A 219 -13.20 -32.39 -21.13
C ASP A 219 -11.79 -32.94 -20.75
N GLU A 220 -11.61 -34.27 -20.68
CA GLU A 220 -10.32 -34.89 -20.37
C GLU A 220 -9.36 -34.96 -21.57
N LEU A 221 -9.87 -34.82 -22.81
CA LEU A 221 -9.05 -34.79 -24.03
C LEU A 221 -8.54 -33.39 -24.36
N ASP A 222 -9.23 -32.32 -23.96
CA ASP A 222 -8.75 -30.95 -24.10
C ASP A 222 -7.66 -30.59 -23.06
N ASP A 223 -7.75 -31.12 -21.83
CA ASP A 223 -6.79 -30.83 -20.76
C ASP A 223 -5.40 -31.51 -20.95
N ARG A 224 -5.27 -32.41 -21.95
CA ARG A 224 -3.98 -33.03 -22.33
C ARG A 224 -3.31 -32.41 -23.56
N ARG A 225 -3.84 -31.29 -24.10
CA ARG A 225 -3.33 -30.69 -25.34
C ARG A 225 -2.83 -29.25 -25.24
N THR A 226 -2.62 -28.74 -24.03
CA THR A 226 -1.90 -27.47 -23.77
C THR A 226 -0.73 -27.69 -22.83
#